data_AF-A0A0U1DWT0-F1
#
_entry.id   AF-A0A0U1DWT0-F1
#
_cell.length_a   1.000
_cell.length_b   1.000
_cell.length_c   1.000
_cell.angle_alpha   90.00
_cell.angle_beta   90.00
_cell.angle_gamma   90.00
#
_symmetry.space_group_name_H-M   'P 1'
#
loop_
_entity.id
_entity.type
_entity.pdbx_description
1 polymer ?
#
loop_
_entity_poly.entity_id
_entity_poly.type
_entity_poly.pdbx_seq_one_letter_code
_entity_poly.pdbx_strand_id
1 'polypeptide(L)'
;MDSLDALAAGIEDLRARLAAAGRDPDGIDVVFNNFEGGNPGSDDFDADAYLAGVEKLAALGVTWLHVTLPGDSLAHALEATEQFGKTVIAAQHGSN
;
A
#
# COMPACT_ATOMS: atom_id res chain seq x y z
N MET A 1 8.11 10.34 -5.30
CA MET A 1 7.20 10.00 -6.41
C MET A 1 5.79 10.24 -5.91
N ASP A 2 4.96 10.87 -6.72
CA ASP A 2 3.64 11.41 -6.37
C ASP A 2 2.53 10.90 -7.33
N SER A 3 2.84 9.92 -8.19
CA SER A 3 1.88 9.30 -9.10
C SER A 3 2.19 7.83 -9.37
N LEU A 4 1.17 7.10 -9.86
CA LEU A 4 1.32 5.71 -10.30
C LEU A 4 2.28 5.59 -11.49
N ASP A 5 2.24 6.53 -12.44
CA ASP A 5 3.13 6.53 -13.60
C ASP A 5 4.59 6.67 -13.20
N ALA A 6 4.88 7.58 -12.25
CA ALA A 6 6.23 7.77 -11.74
C ALA A 6 6.71 6.51 -11.00
N LEU A 7 5.84 5.86 -10.22
CA LEU A 7 6.15 4.61 -9.55
C LEU A 7 6.41 3.47 -10.55
N ALA A 8 5.57 3.33 -11.58
CA ALA A 8 5.74 2.32 -12.63
C ALA A 8 7.11 2.45 -13.31
N ALA A 9 7.48 3.66 -13.74
CA ALA A 9 8.79 3.94 -14.32
C ALA A 9 9.94 3.65 -13.33
N GLY A 10 9.75 3.95 -12.05
CA GLY A 10 10.71 3.64 -11.00
C GLY A 10 10.94 2.14 -10.80
N ILE A 11 9.87 1.34 -10.80
CA ILE A 11 9.95 -0.12 -10.66
C ILE A 11 10.59 -0.74 -11.91
N GLU A 12 10.27 -0.24 -13.11
CA GLU A 12 10.92 -0.68 -14.34
C GLU A 12 12.43 -0.41 -14.31
N ASP A 13 12.85 0.81 -13.93
CA ASP A 13 14.26 1.16 -13.79
C ASP A 13 14.97 0.29 -12.72
N LEU A 14 14.31 0.04 -11.58
CA LEU A 14 14.83 -0.86 -10.55
C LEU A 14 15.08 -2.27 -11.10
N ARG A 15 14.10 -2.84 -11.81
CA ARG A 15 14.22 -4.18 -12.43
C ARG A 15 15.36 -4.24 -13.44
N ALA A 16 15.51 -3.21 -14.27
CA ALA A 16 16.61 -3.12 -15.23
C ALA A 16 17.98 -3.12 -14.52
N ARG A 17 18.11 -2.39 -13.41
CA ARG A 17 19.35 -2.36 -12.60
C ARG A 17 19.64 -3.68 -11.91
N LEU A 18 18.62 -4.37 -11.39
CA LEU A 18 18.76 -5.68 -10.77
C LEU A 18 19.23 -6.71 -11.80
N ALA A 19 18.62 -6.72 -13.00
CA ALA A 19 19.04 -7.57 -14.11
C ALA A 19 20.49 -7.31 -14.51
N ALA A 20 20.88 -6.03 -14.66
CA ALA A 20 22.27 -5.66 -14.97
C ALA A 20 23.27 -6.09 -13.88
N ALA A 21 22.82 -6.19 -12.63
CA ALA A 21 23.60 -6.67 -11.50
C ALA A 21 23.54 -8.20 -11.29
N GLY A 22 22.81 -8.95 -12.13
CA GLY A 22 22.60 -10.39 -11.97
C GLY A 22 21.81 -10.77 -10.71
N ARG A 23 20.95 -9.86 -10.23
CA ARG A 23 20.11 -10.08 -9.06
C ARG A 23 18.69 -10.43 -9.49
N ASP A 24 18.08 -11.36 -8.77
CA ASP A 24 16.67 -11.71 -8.94
C ASP A 24 15.77 -10.56 -8.45
N PRO A 25 14.93 -9.98 -9.32
CA PRO A 25 13.98 -8.95 -8.91
C PRO A 25 12.91 -9.44 -7.94
N ASP A 26 12.53 -10.72 -7.99
CA ASP A 26 11.46 -11.27 -7.14
C ASP A 26 11.93 -11.46 -5.69
N GLY A 27 13.24 -11.42 -5.45
CA GLY A 27 13.84 -11.42 -4.11
C GLY A 27 13.87 -10.05 -3.43
N ILE A 28 13.31 -9.00 -4.04
CA ILE A 28 13.34 -7.63 -3.51
C ILE A 28 11.93 -7.14 -3.24
N ASP A 29 11.68 -6.81 -1.97
CA ASP A 29 10.44 -6.17 -1.59
C ASP A 29 10.40 -4.71 -2.03
N VAL A 30 9.25 -4.31 -2.57
CA VAL A 30 8.94 -2.92 -2.93
C VAL A 30 7.85 -2.44 -2.00
N VAL A 31 8.18 -1.46 -1.17
CA VAL A 31 7.26 -0.87 -0.19
C VAL A 31 6.80 0.50 -0.67
N PHE A 32 5.49 0.75 -0.65
CA PHE A 32 4.94 2.05 -1.03
C PHE A 32 3.73 2.45 -0.18
N ASN A 33 3.44 3.75 -0.08
CA ASN A 33 2.23 4.24 0.59
C ASN A 33 1.07 4.27 -0.41
N ASN A 34 -0.13 3.92 0.02
CA ASN A 34 -1.30 4.02 -0.85
C ASN A 34 -1.60 5.49 -1.21
N PHE A 35 -1.99 5.73 -2.46
CA PHE A 35 -2.40 7.05 -2.94
C PHE A 35 -3.89 7.31 -2.70
N GLU A 36 -4.69 6.25 -2.61
CA GLU A 36 -6.15 6.31 -2.58
C GLU A 36 -6.70 5.88 -1.21
N GLY A 37 -7.90 6.36 -0.89
CA GLY A 37 -8.62 5.99 0.34
C GLY A 37 -8.22 6.74 1.60
N GLY A 38 -7.21 7.62 1.55
CA GLY A 38 -6.82 8.44 2.70
C GLY A 38 -6.12 7.66 3.82
N ASN A 39 -6.03 8.27 5.00
CA ASN A 39 -5.35 7.68 6.16
C ASN A 39 -6.36 7.00 7.08
N PRO A 40 -6.11 5.76 7.53
CA PRO A 40 -6.94 5.11 8.55
C PRO A 40 -7.07 5.98 9.81
N GLY A 41 -8.30 6.05 10.35
CA GLY A 41 -8.64 6.93 11.48
C GLY A 41 -8.94 8.38 11.10
N SER A 42 -8.78 8.76 9.83
CA SER A 42 -9.27 10.06 9.36
C SER A 42 -10.75 10.01 9.02
N ASP A 43 -11.47 11.12 9.20
CA ASP A 43 -12.90 11.24 8.87
C ASP A 43 -13.18 11.04 7.37
N ASP A 44 -12.18 11.28 6.52
CA ASP A 44 -12.23 11.12 5.06
C ASP A 44 -11.70 9.75 4.57
N PHE A 45 -11.45 8.80 5.47
CA PHE A 45 -10.99 7.47 5.10
C PHE A 45 -12.07 6.70 4.30
N ASP A 46 -11.69 6.22 3.12
CA ASP A 46 -12.52 5.42 2.22
C ASP A 46 -11.87 4.06 1.98
N ALA A 47 -12.45 3.02 2.59
CA ALA A 47 -11.92 1.67 2.53
C ALA A 47 -11.99 1.04 1.12
N ASP A 48 -13.02 1.36 0.34
CA ASP A 48 -13.20 0.80 -1.00
C ASP A 48 -12.19 1.43 -1.98
N ALA A 49 -12.03 2.75 -1.90
CA ALA A 49 -10.98 3.45 -2.65
C ALA A 49 -9.58 2.99 -2.21
N TYR A 50 -9.38 2.73 -0.92
CA TYR A 50 -8.12 2.19 -0.41
C TYR A 50 -7.81 0.84 -1.07
N LEU A 51 -8.75 -0.11 -1.04
CA LEU A 51 -8.61 -1.44 -1.63
C LEU A 51 -8.33 -1.37 -3.15
N ALA A 52 -9.04 -0.51 -3.88
CA ALA A 52 -8.77 -0.29 -5.30
C ALA A 52 -7.35 0.26 -5.56
N GLY A 53 -6.86 1.15 -4.68
CA GLY A 53 -5.47 1.62 -4.68
C GLY A 53 -4.46 0.50 -4.43
N VAL A 54 -4.76 -0.41 -3.49
CA VAL A 54 -3.90 -1.58 -3.21
C VAL A 54 -3.77 -2.47 -4.45
N GLU A 55 -4.86 -2.75 -5.15
CA GLU A 55 -4.85 -3.56 -6.38
C GLU A 55 -3.98 -2.93 -7.48
N LYS A 56 -4.09 -1.60 -7.65
CA LYS A 56 -3.25 -0.85 -8.60
C LYS A 56 -1.77 -0.96 -8.24
N LEU A 57 -1.42 -0.79 -6.96
CA LEU A 57 -0.03 -0.88 -6.50
C LEU A 57 0.52 -2.30 -6.65
N ALA A 58 -0.26 -3.32 -6.30
CA ALA A 58 0.10 -4.72 -6.49
C ALA A 58 0.38 -5.04 -7.96
N ALA A 59 -0.46 -4.54 -8.88
CA ALA A 59 -0.25 -4.71 -10.33
C ALA A 59 1.06 -4.08 -10.84
N LEU A 60 1.55 -3.02 -10.19
CA LEU A 60 2.85 -2.42 -10.50
C LEU A 60 4.04 -3.20 -9.92
N GLY A 61 3.80 -4.14 -9.01
CA GLY A 61 4.84 -4.93 -8.34
C GLY A 61 5.23 -4.42 -6.96
N VAL A 62 4.38 -3.61 -6.32
CA VAL A 62 4.50 -3.31 -4.89
C VAL A 62 4.14 -4.57 -4.09
N THR A 63 5.02 -5.00 -3.18
CA THR A 63 4.82 -6.20 -2.36
C THR A 63 4.39 -5.90 -0.94
N TRP A 64 4.65 -4.69 -0.45
CA TRP A 64 4.23 -4.23 0.87
C TRP A 64 3.67 -2.82 0.84
N LEU A 65 2.71 -2.57 1.74
CA LEU A 65 2.18 -1.24 1.99
C LEU A 65 2.60 -0.76 3.38
N HIS A 66 2.94 0.51 3.46
CA HIS A 66 3.05 1.19 4.75
C HIS A 66 1.72 1.91 5.06
N VAL A 67 1.19 1.63 6.25
CA VAL A 67 -0.09 2.16 6.73
C VAL A 67 0.19 3.16 7.83
N THR A 68 -0.19 4.41 7.61
CA THR A 68 -0.07 5.47 8.62
C THR A 68 -1.19 5.30 9.66
N LEU A 69 -0.84 5.43 10.94
CA LEU A 69 -1.80 5.46 12.05
C LEU A 69 -1.83 6.84 12.71
N PRO A 70 -2.97 7.26 13.29
CA PRO A 70 -3.06 8.47 14.08
C PRO A 70 -2.11 8.43 15.28
N GLY A 71 -1.42 9.54 15.54
CA GLY A 71 -0.45 9.68 16.63
C GLY A 71 -0.87 10.66 17.73
N ASP A 72 -2.10 11.18 17.67
CA ASP A 72 -2.66 12.15 18.61
C ASP A 72 -3.10 11.52 19.93
N SER A 73 -3.53 10.26 19.93
CA SER A 73 -3.77 9.48 21.14
C SER A 73 -3.69 7.97 20.92
N LEU A 74 -3.38 7.22 21.98
CA LEU A 74 -3.39 5.75 21.95
C LEU A 74 -4.80 5.21 21.62
N ALA A 75 -5.84 5.81 22.19
CA ALA A 75 -7.21 5.37 21.97
C ALA A 75 -7.60 5.48 20.49
N HIS A 76 -7.25 6.60 19.85
CA HIS A 76 -7.51 6.81 18.44
C HIS A 76 -6.70 5.87 17.54
N ALA A 77 -5.41 5.64 17.85
CA ALA A 77 -4.58 4.69 17.12
C ALA A 77 -5.14 3.26 17.15
N LEU A 78 -5.64 2.83 18.32
CA LEU A 78 -6.27 1.52 18.48
C LEU A 78 -7.57 1.42 17.68
N GLU A 79 -8.43 2.43 17.77
CA GLU A 79 -9.68 2.49 17.00
C GLU A 79 -9.41 2.42 15.50
N ALA A 80 -8.47 3.22 14.99
CA ALA A 80 -8.07 3.21 13.58
C ALA A 80 -7.56 1.82 13.14
N THR A 81 -6.76 1.16 13.98
CA THR A 81 -6.24 -0.18 13.72
C THR A 81 -7.37 -1.21 13.65
N GLU A 82 -8.32 -1.17 14.59
CA GLU A 82 -9.47 -2.08 14.60
C GLU A 82 -10.39 -1.86 13.39
N GLN A 83 -10.66 -0.60 13.05
CA GLN A 83 -11.48 -0.26 11.89
C GLN A 83 -10.81 -0.76 10.61
N PHE A 84 -9.52 -0.47 10.41
CA PHE A 84 -8.77 -0.95 9.25
C PHE A 84 -8.77 -2.48 9.13
N GLY A 85 -8.63 -3.18 10.26
CA GLY A 85 -8.74 -4.65 10.30
C GLY A 85 -10.10 -5.16 9.81
N LYS A 86 -11.19 -4.48 10.18
CA LYS A 86 -12.57 -4.87 9.81
C LYS A 86 -12.93 -4.49 8.38
N THR A 87 -12.47 -3.34 7.89
CA THR A 87 -12.93 -2.79 6.61
C THR A 87 -12.00 -3.10 5.44
N VAL A 88 -10.69 -3.22 5.69
CA VAL A 88 -9.69 -3.49 4.63
C VAL A 88 -9.20 -4.93 4.70
N ILE A 89 -8.65 -5.35 5.85
CA ILE A 89 -8.02 -6.68 5.97
C ILE A 89 -9.05 -7.80 5.83
N ALA A 90 -10.18 -7.72 6.54
CA ALA A 90 -11.22 -8.74 6.43
C ALA A 90 -11.83 -8.83 5.02
N ALA A 91 -11.97 -7.69 4.32
CA ALA A 91 -12.48 -7.64 2.96
C ALA A 91 -11.53 -8.33 1.96
N GLN A 92 -10.21 -8.17 2.11
CA GLN A 92 -9.21 -8.88 1.31
C GLN A 92 -9.30 -10.42 1.47
N HIS A 93 -9.66 -10.91 2.65
CA HIS A 93 -9.80 -12.35 2.91
C HIS A 93 -11.17 -12.93 2.51
N GLY A 94 -12.19 -12.10 2.31
CA GLY A 94 -13.54 -12.52 1.92
C GLY A 94 -13.74 -12.72 0.40
N SER A 95 -12.78 -12.30 -0.42
CA SER A 95 -12.87 -12.33 -1.90
C SER A 95 -12.31 -13.60 -2.55
N ASN A 96 -12.35 -14.75 -1.86
CA ASN A 96 -11.86 -16.03 -2.37
C ASN A 96 -12.98 -17.04 -2.65
#